data_AF-A0A510Y4V0-F1
#
_entry.id   AF-A0A510Y4V0-F1
#
_cell.length_a   1.000
_cell.length_b   1.000
_cell.length_c   1.000
_cell.angle_alpha   90.00
_cell.angle_beta   90.00
_cell.angle_gamma   90.00
#
_symmetry.space_group_name_H-M   'P 1'
#
loop_
_entity.id
_entity.type
_entity.pdbx_description
1 polymer ?
#
loop_
_entity_poly.entity_id
_entity_poly.type
_entity_poly.pdbx_seq_one_letter_code
_entity_poly.pdbx_strand_id
1 'polypeptide(L)'
;MIARLLDFYQGPYEGSPGESEHFNGPVLHIFERDQLLLSMQITAEALQKNELSVDMMTVYEWLWHRGLEFIERENITAATVVIITDRDIEKDEIITDYRTLAFRR
;
A
#
# COMPACT_ATOMS: atom_id res chain seq x y z
N MET A 1 -25.20 -1.75 -0.33
CA MET A 1 -23.80 -1.33 -0.43
C MET A 1 -23.57 -0.78 -1.82
N ILE A 2 -23.01 0.42 -1.94
CA ILE A 2 -22.54 0.93 -3.24
C ILE A 2 -21.20 0.24 -3.50
N ALA A 3 -21.08 -0.49 -4.60
CA ALA A 3 -19.79 -1.09 -4.98
C ALA A 3 -18.81 0.05 -5.32
N ARG A 4 -17.67 0.09 -4.63
CA ARG A 4 -16.56 0.99 -4.98
C ARG A 4 -15.91 0.46 -6.25
N LEU A 5 -15.65 1.33 -7.21
CA LEU A 5 -14.93 0.97 -8.43
C LEU A 5 -13.46 1.24 -8.17
N LEU A 6 -12.74 0.19 -7.77
CA LEU A 6 -11.34 0.25 -7.37
C LEU A 6 -10.45 -0.37 -8.44
N ASP A 7 -9.42 0.37 -8.83
CA ASP A 7 -8.39 -0.07 -9.77
C ASP A 7 -7.03 -0.09 -9.08
N PHE A 8 -6.07 -0.83 -9.63
CA PHE A 8 -4.72 -0.90 -9.11
C PHE A 8 -3.65 -0.60 -10.16
N TYR A 9 -2.51 -0.09 -9.71
CA TYR A 9 -1.33 0.15 -10.54
C TYR A 9 -0.05 -0.27 -9.78
N GLN A 10 0.86 -0.93 -10.49
CA GLN A 10 2.14 -1.40 -9.97
C GLN A 10 3.26 -0.56 -10.62
N GLY A 11 4.14 0.01 -9.81
CA GLY A 11 5.31 0.77 -10.29
C GLY A 11 5.35 2.25 -9.87
N PRO A 12 6.30 3.01 -10.41
CA PRO A 12 6.50 4.41 -10.04
C PRO A 12 5.31 5.27 -10.50
N TYR A 13 4.82 6.14 -9.61
CA TYR A 13 3.67 7.02 -9.85
C TYR A 13 4.05 8.47 -9.53
N GLU A 14 3.92 9.39 -10.49
CA GLU A 14 4.32 10.81 -10.40
C GLU A 14 3.57 11.61 -9.30
N GLY A 15 2.50 11.06 -8.72
CA GLY A 15 1.77 11.64 -7.58
C GLY A 15 1.97 10.91 -6.26
N SER A 16 2.87 9.91 -6.20
CA SER A 16 3.20 9.24 -4.94
C SER A 16 4.00 10.20 -4.06
N PRO A 17 3.76 10.25 -2.75
CA PRO A 17 4.64 10.99 -1.88
C PRO A 17 6.00 10.34 -1.97
N GLY A 18 7.02 11.16 -2.28
CA GLY A 18 8.33 10.70 -2.70
C GLY A 18 8.73 9.39 -2.04
N GLU A 19 9.02 8.40 -2.88
CA GLU A 19 9.66 7.15 -2.47
C GLU A 19 10.77 7.53 -1.50
N SER A 20 10.66 7.12 -0.23
CA SER A 20 11.69 7.50 0.73
C SER A 20 13.02 7.00 0.18
N GLU A 21 14.10 7.78 0.24
CA GLU A 21 15.42 7.45 -0.33
C GLU A 21 16.03 6.13 0.21
N HIS A 22 15.38 5.51 1.19
CA HIS A 22 15.71 4.21 1.79
C HIS A 22 14.77 3.06 1.40
N PHE A 23 13.81 3.30 0.50
CA PHE A 23 12.79 2.34 0.11
C PHE A 23 13.09 1.70 -1.25
N ASN A 24 13.41 0.41 -1.26
CA ASN A 24 13.74 -0.37 -2.47
C ASN A 24 12.76 -1.56 -2.68
N GLY A 25 11.57 -1.52 -2.10
CA GLY A 25 10.61 -2.62 -2.19
C GLY A 25 9.39 -2.31 -3.08
N PRO A 26 8.57 -3.34 -3.39
CA PRO A 26 7.35 -3.23 -4.18
C PRO A 26 6.39 -2.14 -3.69
N VAL A 27 5.73 -1.49 -4.65
CA VAL A 27 4.69 -0.49 -4.40
C VAL A 27 3.43 -0.84 -5.18
N LEU A 28 2.28 -0.83 -4.49
CA LEU A 28 0.95 -0.98 -5.08
C LEU A 28 0.13 0.27 -4.80
N HIS A 29 -0.47 0.83 -5.84
CA HIS A 29 -1.37 1.97 -5.74
C HIS A 29 -2.79 1.53 -6.02
N ILE A 30 -3.74 1.96 -5.19
CA ILE A 30 -5.17 1.71 -5.32
C ILE A 30 -5.88 3.03 -5.59
N PHE A 31 -6.69 3.05 -6.64
CA PHE A 31 -7.42 4.22 -7.11
C PHE A 31 -8.92 3.99 -7.02
N GLU A 32 -9.67 5.06 -6.82
CA GLU A 32 -11.12 5.10 -7.02
C GLU A 32 -11.45 6.21 -8.01
N ARG A 33 -12.02 5.83 -9.17
CA ARG A 33 -12.38 6.79 -10.23
C ARG A 33 -11.23 7.75 -10.58
N ASP A 34 -10.06 7.17 -10.87
CA ASP A 34 -8.81 7.89 -11.19
C ASP A 34 -8.20 8.72 -10.04
N GLN A 35 -8.79 8.71 -8.85
CA GLN A 35 -8.22 9.35 -7.67
C GLN A 35 -7.42 8.34 -6.85
N LEU A 36 -6.14 8.64 -6.56
CA LEU A 36 -5.34 7.84 -5.66
C LEU A 36 -5.98 7.81 -4.27
N LEU A 37 -6.30 6.62 -3.78
CA LEU A 37 -6.80 6.39 -2.42
C LEU A 37 -5.70 5.89 -1.50
N LEU A 38 -4.96 4.88 -1.95
CA LEU A 38 -3.97 4.20 -1.12
C LEU A 38 -2.71 3.93 -1.93
N SER A 39 -1.55 4.27 -1.39
CA SER A 39 -0.27 3.75 -1.87
C SER A 39 0.32 2.87 -0.77
N MET A 40 0.52 1.59 -1.07
CA MET A 40 1.11 0.61 -0.17
C MET A 40 2.53 0.31 -0.61
N GLN A 41 3.46 0.44 0.32
CA GLN A 41 4.88 0.28 0.07
C GLN A 41 5.41 -0.79 1.03
N ILE A 42 6.06 -1.85 0.55
CA ILE A 42 6.65 -2.90 1.42
C ILE A 42 8.16 -2.75 1.55
N THR A 43 8.71 -2.74 2.77
CA THR A 43 10.16 -2.59 2.95
C THR A 43 10.91 -3.81 2.40
N ALA A 44 12.13 -3.61 1.91
CA ALA A 44 12.97 -4.71 1.44
C ALA A 44 13.27 -5.75 2.55
N GLU A 45 13.38 -5.29 3.81
CA GLU A 45 13.56 -6.17 4.97
C GLU A 45 12.35 -7.09 5.18
N ALA A 46 11.14 -6.54 5.13
CA ALA A 46 9.90 -7.29 5.30
C ALA A 46 9.74 -8.35 4.20
N LEU A 47 10.10 -7.99 2.96
CA LEU A 47 10.06 -8.90 1.81
C LEU A 47 11.06 -10.07 1.94
N GLN A 48 12.27 -9.81 2.44
CA GLN A 48 13.33 -10.82 2.55
C GLN A 48 13.05 -11.84 3.66
N LYS A 49 12.58 -11.40 4.84
CA LYS A 49 12.40 -12.27 6.00
C LYS A 49 11.20 -13.20 5.91
N ASN A 50 10.12 -12.74 5.27
CA ASN A 50 8.83 -13.45 5.31
C ASN A 50 8.61 -14.39 4.11
N GLU A 51 9.65 -14.71 3.34
CA GLU A 51 9.59 -15.57 2.14
C GLU A 51 8.54 -15.12 1.10
N LEU A 52 7.95 -13.93 1.24
CA LEU A 52 7.11 -13.29 0.22
C LEU A 52 7.90 -12.96 -1.05
N SER A 53 9.23 -13.05 -0.99
CA SER A 53 10.16 -12.90 -2.12
C SER A 53 10.08 -14.01 -3.18
N VAL A 54 9.25 -15.04 -2.99
CA VAL A 54 9.14 -16.18 -3.91
C VAL A 54 8.58 -15.76 -5.29
N ASP A 55 7.64 -14.80 -5.34
CA ASP A 55 7.12 -14.23 -6.59
C ASP A 55 6.52 -12.83 -6.36
N MET A 56 6.85 -11.87 -7.23
CA MET A 56 6.33 -10.50 -7.18
C MET A 56 4.81 -10.45 -7.34
N MET A 57 4.21 -11.36 -8.13
CA MET A 57 2.76 -11.41 -8.27
C MET A 57 2.07 -11.73 -6.93
N THR A 58 2.60 -12.69 -6.16
CA THR A 58 2.11 -13.02 -4.83
C THR A 58 2.21 -11.83 -3.87
N VAL A 59 3.28 -11.04 -3.95
CA VAL A 59 3.41 -9.82 -3.15
C VAL A 59 2.32 -8.81 -3.51
N TYR A 60 2.07 -8.58 -4.79
CA TYR A 60 1.06 -7.62 -5.23
C TYR A 60 -0.36 -8.07 -4.90
N GLU A 61 -0.67 -9.37 -5.00
CA GLU A 61 -1.96 -9.92 -4.56
C GLU A 61 -2.15 -9.74 -3.04
N TRP A 62 -1.12 -10.03 -2.24
CA TRP A 62 -1.18 -9.83 -0.81
C TRP A 62 -1.38 -8.35 -0.45
N LEU A 63 -0.64 -7.44 -1.09
CA LEU A 63 -0.80 -5.99 -0.92
C LEU A 63 -2.21 -5.54 -1.33
N TRP A 64 -2.77 -6.09 -2.41
CA TRP A 64 -4.12 -5.77 -2.86
C TRP A 64 -5.15 -6.12 -1.79
N HIS A 65 -5.14 -7.37 -1.31
CA HIS A 65 -6.08 -7.82 -0.28
C HIS A 65 -5.97 -6.99 1.01
N ARG A 66 -4.75 -6.75 1.49
CA ARG A 66 -4.51 -5.92 2.68
C ARG A 66 -4.95 -4.47 2.49
N GLY A 67 -4.73 -3.92 1.29
CA GLY A 67 -5.16 -2.57 0.95
C GLY A 67 -6.68 -2.42 0.95
N LEU A 68 -7.40 -3.40 0.41
CA LEU A 68 -8.87 -3.41 0.44
C LEU A 68 -9.40 -3.46 1.87
N GLU A 69 -8.89 -4.38 2.70
CA GLU A 69 -9.27 -4.51 4.11
C GLU A 69 -9.02 -3.20 4.87
N PHE A 70 -7.88 -2.57 4.63
CA PHE A 70 -7.51 -1.30 5.26
C PHE A 70 -8.44 -0.16 4.84
N ILE A 71 -8.72 -0.03 3.54
CA ILE A 71 -9.62 0.99 3.00
C ILE A 71 -11.02 0.88 3.63
N GLU A 72 -11.54 -0.35 3.76
CA GLU A 72 -12.85 -0.60 4.35
C GLU A 72 -12.85 -0.34 5.86
N ARG A 73 -11.86 -0.86 6.59
CA ARG A 73 -11.77 -0.74 8.05
C ARG A 73 -11.61 0.70 8.51
N GLU A 74 -10.75 1.46 7.85
CA GLU A 74 -10.44 2.85 8.21
C GLU A 74 -11.32 3.88 7.48
N ASN A 75 -12.22 3.43 6.60
CA ASN A 75 -13.06 4.29 5.76
C ASN A 75 -12.25 5.35 4.99
N ILE A 76 -11.19 4.89 4.30
CA ILE A 76 -10.27 5.76 3.56
C ILE A 76 -11.00 6.45 2.39
N THR A 77 -10.94 7.78 2.39
CA THR A 77 -11.57 8.68 1.41
C THR A 77 -10.61 9.70 0.81
N ALA A 78 -9.35 9.70 1.25
CA ALA A 78 -8.31 10.60 0.79
C ALA A 78 -7.00 9.85 0.56
N ALA A 79 -6.12 10.39 -0.28
CA ALA A 79 -4.83 9.81 -0.61
C ALA A 79 -4.01 9.53 0.66
N THR A 80 -3.81 8.24 0.92
CA THR A 80 -3.17 7.73 2.14
C THR A 80 -1.99 6.85 1.74
N VAL A 81 -0.91 6.92 2.50
CA VAL A 81 0.25 6.06 2.28
C VAL A 81 0.54 5.20 3.47
N VAL A 82 0.66 3.90 3.20
CA VAL A 82 0.94 2.85 4.16
C VAL A 82 2.29 2.24 3.82
N ILE A 83 3.15 2.15 4.83
CA ILE A 83 4.43 1.47 4.74
C ILE A 83 4.31 0.15 5.52
N ILE A 84 4.41 -0.96 4.80
CA ILE A 84 4.41 -2.32 5.33
C ILE A 84 5.83 -2.69 5.76
N THR A 85 5.97 -3.02 7.03
CA THR A 85 7.20 -3.48 7.67
C THR A 85 7.13 -4.98 8.01
N ASP A 86 8.25 -5.53 8.48
CA ASP A 86 8.38 -6.94 8.87
C ASP A 86 7.30 -7.36 9.88
N ARG A 87 7.06 -6.49 10.87
CA ARG A 87 6.08 -6.72 11.94
C ARG A 87 4.65 -6.83 11.41
N ASP A 88 4.31 -6.05 10.38
CA ASP A 88 2.99 -6.05 9.77
C ASP A 88 2.69 -7.40 9.08
N ILE A 89 3.73 -8.00 8.49
CA ILE A 89 3.63 -9.31 7.84
C ILE A 89 3.56 -10.44 8.87
N GLU A 90 4.40 -10.42 9.90
CA GLU A 90 4.43 -11.44 10.96
C GLU A 90 3.07 -11.59 11.67
N LYS A 91 2.38 -10.46 11.86
CA LYS A 91 1.07 -10.45 12.52
C LYS A 91 -0.11 -10.43 11.55
N ASP A 92 0.17 -10.38 10.26
CA ASP A 92 -0.85 -10.36 9.22
C ASP A 92 -1.83 -9.17 9.37
N GLU A 93 -1.31 -8.00 9.80
CA GLU A 93 -2.06 -6.76 10.06
C GLU A 93 -1.23 -5.51 9.71
N ILE A 94 -1.89 -4.38 9.42
CA ILE A 94 -1.21 -3.07 9.32
C ILE A 94 -1.22 -2.41 10.71
N ILE A 95 -0.04 -2.32 11.31
CA ILE A 95 0.26 -1.94 12.70
C ILE A 95 0.75 -0.50 12.80
N THR A 96 1.46 0.01 11.79
CA THR A 96 2.23 1.25 11.93
C THR A 96 1.77 2.38 10.99
N ASP A 97 1.35 3.46 11.64
CA ASP A 97 1.24 4.87 11.21
C ASP A 97 1.21 5.12 9.69
N TYR A 98 -0.01 5.26 9.15
CA TYR A 98 -0.19 5.80 7.81
C TYR A 98 0.10 7.30 7.83
N ARG A 99 0.91 7.78 6.89
CA ARG A 99 1.00 9.22 6.65
C ARG A 99 -0.15 9.60 5.74
N THR A 100 -1.19 10.22 6.29
CA THR A 100 -2.11 10.99 5.44
C THR A 100 -1.30 12.08 4.79
N LEU A 101 -1.23 12.08 3.47
CA LEU A 101 -0.64 13.19 2.74
C LEU A 101 -1.57 14.36 2.90
N ALA A 102 -1.26 15.24 3.85
CA ALA A 102 -1.89 16.54 3.89
C ALA A 102 -1.68 17.16 2.52
N PHE A 103 -2.77 17.40 1.79
CA PHE A 103 -2.79 18.15 0.55
C PHE A 103 -1.91 19.40 0.74
N ARG A 104 -0.78 19.48 0.01
CA ARG A 104 -0.07 20.76 -0.11
C ARG A 104 -1.04 21.71 -0.81
N ARG A 105 -1.56 22.69 -0.06
CA ARG A 105 -2.23 23.88 -0.61
C ARG A 105 -1.24 24.74 -1.37
#